data_AF-A0A9D7UU85-F1
#
_entry.id   AF-A0A9D7UU85-F1
#
_cell.length_a   1.000
_cell.length_b   1.000
_cell.length_c   1.000
_cell.angle_alpha   90.00
_cell.angle_beta   90.00
_cell.angle_gamma   90.00
#
_symmetry.space_group_name_H-M   'P 1'
#
loop_
_entity.id
_entity.type
_entity.pdbx_description
1 polymer ?
#
loop_
_entity_poly.entity_id
_entity_poly.type
_entity_poly.pdbx_seq_one_letter_code
_entity_poly.pdbx_strand_id
1 'polypeptide(L)'
;MVRRRERTLRWGTAVLRRLPRVTPEKADHWLNDLLDNLQYVSSLSHTAQTIGWSFLSWFCFWGFFYLVLLALGDRIPAADRLPISIGALALSPPSAATQPGLFHGSVIIPLTAVGFDRNILTAYAILLHAIEMFWIILLAIVGLWWTGVSLTAVNRKP
;
A
#
# COMPACT_ATOMS: atom_id res chain seq x y z
N MET A 1 22.39 -17.97 -19.36
CA MET A 1 22.22 -17.10 -18.17
C MET A 1 23.49 -17.01 -17.30
N VAL A 2 24.24 -18.09 -17.11
CA VAL A 2 25.52 -18.12 -16.34
C VAL A 2 26.54 -17.04 -16.74
N ARG A 3 26.74 -16.81 -18.04
CA ARG A 3 27.70 -15.82 -18.57
C ARG A 3 27.33 -14.34 -18.30
N ARG A 4 26.05 -14.04 -18.02
CA ARG A 4 25.62 -12.69 -17.56
C ARG A 4 25.89 -12.52 -16.07
N ARG A 5 25.62 -13.54 -15.25
CA ARG A 5 25.83 -13.55 -13.78
C ARG A 5 27.28 -13.23 -13.41
N GLU A 6 28.25 -13.87 -14.06
CA GLU A 6 29.69 -13.60 -13.84
C GLU A 6 30.09 -12.17 -14.19
N ARG A 7 29.50 -11.59 -15.25
CA ARG A 7 29.79 -10.22 -15.68
C ARG A 7 29.19 -9.18 -14.71
N THR A 8 28.00 -9.45 -14.18
CA THR A 8 27.34 -8.60 -13.18
C THR A 8 28.06 -8.67 -11.83
N LEU A 9 28.52 -9.86 -11.42
CA LEU A 9 29.33 -10.04 -10.21
C LEU A 9 30.66 -9.28 -10.28
N ARG A 10 31.41 -9.40 -11.39
CA ARG A 10 32.69 -8.69 -11.55
C ARG A 10 32.54 -7.17 -11.59
N TRP A 11 31.47 -6.66 -12.16
CA TRP A 11 31.24 -5.21 -12.23
C TRP A 11 30.68 -4.65 -10.92
N GLY A 12 29.72 -5.36 -10.31
CA GLY A 12 29.10 -4.97 -9.04
C GLY A 12 30.10 -4.97 -7.88
N THR A 13 30.97 -5.99 -7.80
CA THR A 13 32.03 -6.05 -6.78
C THR A 13 33.05 -4.92 -6.96
N ALA A 14 33.42 -4.58 -8.21
CA ALA A 14 34.34 -3.50 -8.50
C ALA A 14 33.79 -2.12 -8.07
N VAL A 15 32.47 -1.91 -8.19
CA VAL A 15 31.80 -0.68 -7.75
C VAL A 15 31.64 -0.65 -6.22
N LEU A 16 31.19 -1.76 -5.61
CA LEU A 16 31.00 -1.85 -4.15
C LEU A 16 32.32 -1.77 -3.36
N ARG A 17 33.44 -2.23 -3.95
CA ARG A 17 34.78 -2.12 -3.38
C ARG A 17 35.28 -0.68 -3.24
N ARG A 18 34.66 0.30 -3.89
CA ARG A 18 34.99 1.73 -3.71
C ARG A 18 34.38 2.33 -2.45
N LEU A 19 33.51 1.60 -1.73
CA LEU A 19 32.93 2.06 -0.48
C LEU A 19 33.84 1.70 0.71
N PRO A 20 34.27 2.68 1.52
CA PRO A 20 35.29 2.48 2.57
C PRO A 20 34.86 1.59 3.76
N ARG A 21 33.65 1.01 3.71
CA ARG A 21 33.08 0.15 4.77
C ARG A 21 32.65 -1.25 4.31
N VAL A 22 32.86 -1.58 3.03
CA VAL A 22 32.41 -2.87 2.47
C VAL A 22 33.63 -3.74 2.20
N THR A 23 33.77 -4.83 2.97
CA THR A 23 34.82 -5.83 2.70
C THR A 23 34.48 -6.63 1.44
N PRO A 24 35.49 -7.13 0.70
CA PRO A 24 35.28 -7.91 -0.52
C PRO A 24 34.31 -9.08 -0.33
N GLU A 25 34.42 -9.77 0.80
CA GLU A 25 33.61 -10.94 1.14
C GLU A 25 32.15 -10.55 1.40
N LYS A 26 31.92 -9.38 2.02
CA LYS A 26 30.57 -8.84 2.22
C LYS A 26 29.94 -8.40 0.90
N ALA A 27 30.71 -7.81 -0.01
CA ALA A 27 30.22 -7.40 -1.32
C ALA A 27 29.83 -8.63 -2.17
N ASP A 28 30.66 -9.67 -2.18
CA ASP A 28 30.38 -10.92 -2.89
C ASP A 28 29.16 -11.63 -2.31
N HIS A 29 29.03 -11.70 -0.99
CA HIS A 29 27.87 -12.31 -0.34
C HIS A 29 26.57 -11.55 -0.66
N TRP A 30 26.56 -10.23 -0.50
CA TRP A 30 25.40 -9.39 -0.83
C TRP A 30 24.97 -9.50 -2.28
N LEU A 31 25.93 -9.52 -3.22
CA LEU A 31 25.62 -9.64 -4.64
C LEU A 31 25.09 -11.02 -5.01
N ASN A 32 25.63 -12.10 -4.41
CA ASN A 32 25.10 -13.43 -4.64
C ASN A 32 23.68 -13.57 -4.06
N ASP A 33 23.45 -13.13 -2.82
CA ASP A 33 22.11 -13.14 -2.22
C ASP A 33 21.11 -12.31 -3.03
N LEU A 34 21.51 -11.13 -3.52
CA LEU A 34 20.67 -10.28 -4.35
C LEU A 34 20.36 -10.96 -5.70
N LEU A 35 21.35 -11.58 -6.33
CA LEU A 35 21.17 -12.28 -7.61
C LEU A 35 20.34 -13.57 -7.45
N ASP A 36 20.47 -14.27 -6.34
CA ASP A 36 19.71 -15.49 -6.06
C ASP A 36 18.25 -15.15 -5.70
N ASN A 37 18.01 -14.08 -4.94
CA ASN A 37 16.67 -13.54 -4.73
C ASN A 37 16.05 -13.00 -6.04
N LEU A 38 16.83 -12.31 -6.88
CA LEU A 38 16.37 -11.87 -8.21
C LEU A 38 16.06 -13.06 -9.12
N GLN A 39 16.79 -14.17 -9.00
CA GLN A 39 16.47 -15.40 -9.74
C GLN A 39 15.13 -15.99 -9.26
N TYR A 40 14.84 -15.95 -7.97
CA TYR A 40 13.54 -16.36 -7.44
C TYR A 40 12.39 -15.48 -7.95
N VAL A 41 12.60 -14.15 -8.02
CA VAL A 41 11.64 -13.18 -8.57
C VAL A 41 11.55 -13.27 -10.11
N SER A 42 12.59 -13.75 -10.79
CA SER A 42 12.64 -13.84 -12.27
C SER A 42 11.73 -14.91 -12.87
N SER A 43 11.07 -15.71 -12.04
CA SER A 43 9.92 -16.51 -12.44
C SER A 43 8.80 -15.57 -12.92
N LEU A 44 8.60 -15.49 -14.23
CA LEU A 44 7.52 -14.71 -14.84
C LEU A 44 6.15 -15.09 -14.26
N SER A 45 5.98 -16.36 -13.86
CA SER A 45 4.77 -16.85 -13.21
C SER A 45 4.57 -16.24 -11.83
N HIS A 46 5.59 -16.20 -10.96
CA HIS A 46 5.49 -15.57 -9.64
C HIS A 46 5.30 -14.05 -9.73
N THR A 47 5.97 -13.41 -10.68
CA THR A 47 5.78 -11.97 -10.94
C THR A 47 4.35 -11.70 -11.40
N ALA A 48 3.82 -12.46 -12.37
CA ALA A 48 2.45 -12.30 -12.85
C ALA A 48 1.41 -12.56 -11.75
N GLN A 49 1.63 -13.58 -10.91
CA GLN A 49 0.75 -13.87 -9.78
C GLN A 49 0.75 -12.74 -8.75
N THR A 50 1.92 -12.17 -8.44
CA THR A 50 2.05 -11.04 -7.51
C THR A 50 1.36 -9.80 -8.05
N ILE A 51 1.55 -9.49 -9.34
CA ILE A 51 0.85 -8.39 -10.02
C ILE A 51 -0.65 -8.62 -9.99
N GLY A 52 -1.12 -9.84 -10.26
CA GLY A 52 -2.54 -10.21 -10.21
C GLY A 52 -3.15 -9.98 -8.83
N TRP A 53 -2.50 -10.44 -7.76
CA TRP A 53 -2.95 -10.20 -6.39
C TRP A 53 -2.92 -8.72 -6.00
N SER A 54 -1.94 -7.96 -6.49
CA SER A 54 -1.88 -6.51 -6.29
C SER A 54 -3.08 -5.81 -6.94
N PHE A 55 -3.35 -6.10 -8.22
CA PHE A 55 -4.51 -5.55 -8.93
C PHE A 55 -5.83 -5.93 -8.26
N LEU A 56 -5.99 -7.19 -7.85
CA LEU A 56 -7.18 -7.64 -7.15
C LEU A 56 -7.37 -6.88 -5.83
N SER A 57 -6.29 -6.68 -5.08
CA SER A 57 -6.33 -5.93 -3.82
C SER A 57 -6.75 -4.47 -4.05
N TRP A 58 -6.14 -3.80 -5.04
CA TRP A 58 -6.51 -2.44 -5.42
C TRP A 58 -7.95 -2.34 -5.92
N PHE A 59 -8.43 -3.33 -6.66
CA PHE A 59 -9.81 -3.40 -7.11
C PHE A 59 -10.78 -3.55 -5.94
N CYS A 60 -10.45 -4.39 -4.95
CA CYS A 60 -11.24 -4.52 -3.72
C CYS A 60 -11.26 -3.21 -2.92
N PHE A 61 -10.12 -2.52 -2.80
CA PHE A 61 -10.06 -1.19 -2.16
C PHE A 61 -10.92 -0.16 -2.88
N TRP A 62 -10.83 -0.11 -4.21
CA TRP A 62 -11.68 0.76 -5.01
C TRP A 62 -13.17 0.40 -4.86
N GLY A 63 -13.50 -0.88 -4.88
CA GLY A 63 -14.85 -1.38 -4.68
C GLY A 63 -15.40 -0.93 -3.32
N PHE A 64 -14.60 -1.00 -2.25
CA PHE A 64 -14.96 -0.47 -0.95
C PHE A 64 -15.28 1.03 -1.00
N PHE A 65 -14.42 1.86 -1.61
CA PHE A 65 -14.65 3.30 -1.77
C PHE A 65 -15.96 3.57 -2.53
N TYR A 66 -16.17 2.86 -3.64
CA TYR A 66 -17.36 3.00 -4.46
C TYR A 66 -18.65 2.57 -3.74
N LEU A 67 -18.62 1.46 -2.99
CA LEU A 67 -19.77 0.98 -2.23
C LEU A 67 -20.15 1.94 -1.11
N VAL A 68 -19.18 2.53 -0.40
CA VAL A 68 -19.46 3.57 0.59
C VAL A 68 -20.07 4.81 -0.07
N LEU A 69 -19.58 5.18 -1.25
CA LEU A 69 -20.16 6.28 -2.03
C LEU A 69 -21.63 6.02 -2.39
N LEU A 70 -21.97 4.78 -2.76
CA LEU A 70 -23.35 4.37 -3.05
C LEU A 70 -24.26 4.45 -1.82
N ALA A 71 -23.72 4.28 -0.61
CA ALA A 71 -24.51 4.44 0.62
C ALA A 71 -25.00 5.88 0.85
N LEU A 72 -24.45 6.89 0.15
CA LEU A 72 -24.97 8.27 0.15
C LEU A 72 -26.20 8.45 -0.75
N GLY A 73 -26.59 7.41 -1.50
CA GLY A 73 -27.76 7.40 -2.37
C GLY A 73 -27.63 8.38 -3.55
N ASP A 74 -28.76 8.99 -3.92
CA ASP A 74 -28.86 9.85 -5.11
C ASP A 74 -28.34 11.28 -4.90
N ARG A 75 -27.65 11.54 -3.79
CA ARG A 75 -26.98 12.83 -3.56
C ARG A 75 -25.85 13.07 -4.57
N ILE A 76 -25.29 12.00 -5.15
CA ILE A 76 -24.22 12.07 -6.15
C ILE A 76 -24.77 11.57 -7.50
N PRO A 77 -24.72 12.40 -8.56
CA PRO A 77 -25.08 11.99 -9.91
C PRO A 77 -24.33 10.74 -10.34
N ALA A 78 -25.00 9.81 -11.04
CA ALA A 78 -24.39 8.54 -11.43
C ALA A 78 -23.07 8.71 -12.23
N ALA A 79 -22.98 9.76 -13.05
CA ALA A 79 -21.79 10.11 -13.83
C ALA A 79 -20.58 10.47 -12.95
N ASP A 80 -20.81 11.01 -11.75
CA ASP A 80 -19.77 11.50 -10.86
C ASP A 80 -19.27 10.43 -9.89
N ARG A 81 -20.00 9.31 -9.73
CA ARG A 81 -19.67 8.27 -8.75
C ARG A 81 -18.32 7.62 -9.01
N LEU A 82 -18.04 7.30 -10.27
CA LEU A 82 -16.79 6.67 -10.68
C LEU A 82 -15.57 7.60 -10.55
N PRO A 83 -15.58 8.85 -11.05
CA PRO A 83 -14.45 9.76 -10.87
C PRO A 83 -14.22 10.13 -9.40
N ILE A 84 -15.28 10.29 -8.59
CA ILE A 84 -15.13 10.56 -7.15
C ILE A 84 -14.49 9.38 -6.43
N SER A 85 -14.95 8.13 -6.67
CA SER A 85 -14.40 6.96 -5.97
C SER A 85 -12.95 6.67 -6.37
N ILE A 86 -12.62 6.76 -7.66
CA ILE A 86 -11.25 6.59 -8.16
C ILE A 86 -10.35 7.71 -7.64
N GLY A 87 -10.81 8.97 -7.71
CA GLY A 87 -10.04 10.11 -7.24
C GLY A 87 -9.77 10.03 -5.74
N ALA A 88 -10.77 9.69 -4.93
CA ALA A 88 -10.59 9.49 -3.50
C ALA A 88 -9.55 8.41 -3.18
N LEU A 89 -9.59 7.27 -3.89
CA LEU A 89 -8.60 6.20 -3.72
C LEU A 89 -7.19 6.64 -4.15
N ALA A 90 -7.07 7.31 -5.30
CA ALA A 90 -5.79 7.72 -5.86
C ALA A 90 -5.10 8.80 -5.03
N LEU A 91 -5.88 9.64 -4.34
CA LEU A 91 -5.39 10.80 -3.61
C LEU A 91 -5.20 10.49 -2.12
N SER A 92 -5.87 9.47 -1.58
CA SER A 92 -5.71 9.03 -0.19
C SER A 92 -4.41 8.25 0.00
N PRO A 93 -3.46 8.73 0.84
CA PRO A 93 -2.29 7.95 1.19
C PRO A 93 -2.69 6.65 1.91
N PRO A 94 -2.04 5.50 1.65
CA PRO A 94 -2.37 4.24 2.33
C PRO A 94 -2.27 4.31 3.87
N SER A 95 -1.40 5.18 4.39
CA SER A 95 -1.23 5.39 5.84
C SER A 95 -2.21 6.41 6.44
N ALA A 96 -2.90 7.20 5.61
CA ALA A 96 -3.71 8.32 6.07
C ALA A 96 -4.96 7.89 6.83
N ALA A 97 -5.45 6.67 6.63
CA ALA A 97 -6.62 6.13 7.35
C ALA A 97 -6.47 6.19 8.88
N THR A 98 -5.24 6.20 9.41
CA THR A 98 -4.99 6.34 10.85
C THR A 98 -4.88 7.79 11.32
N GLN A 99 -4.98 8.75 10.40
CA GLN A 99 -4.75 10.17 10.60
C GLN A 99 -5.94 10.98 10.03
N PRO A 100 -7.01 11.18 10.83
CA PRO A 100 -8.27 11.75 10.35
C PRO A 100 -8.15 13.02 9.52
N GLY A 101 -7.29 13.95 9.96
CA GLY A 101 -7.10 15.24 9.27
C GLY A 101 -6.47 15.09 7.89
N LEU A 102 -5.47 14.21 7.74
CA LEU A 102 -4.83 13.98 6.45
C LEU A 102 -5.76 13.23 5.50
N PHE A 103 -6.48 12.22 6.00
CA PHE A 103 -7.43 11.46 5.18
C PHE A 103 -8.56 12.33 4.63
N HIS A 104 -9.23 13.10 5.49
CA HIS A 104 -10.29 14.00 5.03
C HIS A 104 -9.75 15.04 4.06
N GLY A 105 -8.58 15.62 4.35
CA GLY A 105 -7.93 16.60 3.48
C GLY A 105 -7.61 16.05 2.09
N SER A 106 -7.07 14.83 2.02
CA SER A 106 -6.67 14.19 0.76
C SER A 106 -7.85 13.83 -0.15
N VAL A 107 -9.04 13.61 0.42
CA VAL A 107 -10.26 13.36 -0.37
C VAL A 107 -10.94 14.69 -0.74
N ILE A 108 -11.15 15.57 0.24
CA ILE A 108 -12.01 16.75 0.06
C ILE A 108 -11.34 17.82 -0.80
N ILE A 109 -10.10 18.20 -0.48
CA ILE A 109 -9.42 19.35 -1.11
C ILE A 109 -9.29 19.18 -2.63
N PRO A 110 -8.69 18.09 -3.15
CA PRO A 110 -8.47 17.97 -4.58
C PRO A 110 -9.77 17.71 -5.36
N LEU A 111 -10.71 16.93 -4.84
CA LEU A 111 -11.99 16.71 -5.52
C LEU A 111 -12.86 17.97 -5.55
N THR A 112 -12.82 18.79 -4.50
CA THR A 112 -13.47 20.12 -4.52
C THR A 112 -12.82 21.02 -5.56
N ALA A 113 -11.49 20.97 -5.70
CA ALA A 113 -10.77 21.77 -6.70
C ALA A 113 -11.12 21.40 -8.15
N VAL A 114 -11.58 20.17 -8.38
CA VAL A 114 -12.08 19.67 -9.69
C VAL A 114 -13.55 20.04 -9.93
N GLY A 115 -14.23 20.62 -8.93
CA GLY A 115 -15.60 21.14 -9.06
C GLY A 115 -16.68 20.30 -8.39
N PHE A 116 -16.33 19.26 -7.64
CA PHE A 116 -17.30 18.47 -6.88
C PHE A 116 -17.75 19.18 -5.60
N ASP A 117 -18.99 18.91 -5.17
CA ASP A 117 -19.58 19.55 -4.00
C ASP A 117 -18.86 19.18 -2.69
N ARG A 118 -18.34 20.19 -1.99
CA ARG A 118 -17.57 20.01 -0.76
C ARG A 118 -18.36 19.37 0.38
N ASN A 119 -19.66 19.66 0.51
CA ASN A 119 -20.48 19.15 1.60
C ASN A 119 -20.72 17.65 1.43
N ILE A 120 -21.01 17.22 0.21
CA ILE A 120 -21.16 15.81 -0.17
C ILE A 120 -19.83 15.07 0.02
N LEU A 121 -18.72 15.63 -0.45
CA LEU A 121 -17.39 15.05 -0.26
C LEU A 121 -16.99 14.93 1.22
N THR A 122 -17.39 15.90 2.04
CA THR A 122 -17.14 15.84 3.49
C THR A 122 -17.93 14.71 4.13
N ALA A 123 -19.22 14.57 3.80
CA ALA A 123 -20.04 13.46 4.29
C ALA A 123 -19.48 12.10 3.85
N TYR A 124 -19.05 12.01 2.59
CA TYR A 124 -18.39 10.82 2.04
C TYR A 124 -17.10 10.47 2.78
N ALA A 125 -16.19 11.44 2.94
CA ALA A 125 -14.91 11.21 3.60
C ALA A 125 -15.10 10.76 5.06
N ILE A 126 -16.04 11.37 5.79
CA ILE A 126 -16.35 10.97 7.18
C ILE A 126 -16.88 9.54 7.23
N LEU A 127 -17.85 9.20 6.35
CA LEU A 127 -18.46 7.88 6.33
C LEU A 127 -17.44 6.79 5.95
N LEU A 128 -16.66 7.05 4.90
CA LEU A 128 -15.59 6.17 4.43
C LEU A 128 -14.58 5.89 5.54
N HIS A 129 -14.10 6.95 6.18
CA HIS A 129 -13.13 6.84 7.26
C HIS A 129 -13.70 6.09 8.47
N ALA A 130 -14.96 6.36 8.85
CA ALA A 130 -15.60 5.69 9.98
C ALA A 130 -15.73 4.18 9.74
N ILE A 131 -16.15 3.76 8.54
CA ILE A 131 -16.29 2.34 8.19
C ILE A 131 -14.91 1.67 8.10
N GLU A 132 -13.92 2.35 7.50
CA GLU A 132 -12.55 1.85 7.44
C GLU A 132 -11.96 1.63 8.84
N MET A 133 -12.11 2.62 9.73
CA MET A 133 -11.66 2.52 11.11
C MET A 133 -12.38 1.43 11.88
N PHE A 134 -13.68 1.24 11.66
CA PHE A 134 -14.43 0.15 12.25
C PHE A 134 -13.82 -1.21 11.91
N TRP A 135 -13.51 -1.46 10.63
CA TRP A 135 -12.90 -2.73 10.21
C TRP A 135 -11.47 -2.88 10.73
N ILE A 136 -10.66 -1.83 10.69
CA ILE A 136 -9.29 -1.86 11.23
C ILE A 136 -9.32 -2.22 12.72
N ILE A 137 -10.16 -1.55 13.52
CA ILE A 137 -10.29 -1.81 14.95
C ILE A 137 -10.81 -3.24 15.19
N LEU A 138 -11.84 -3.66 14.46
CA LEU A 138 -12.42 -5.00 14.61
C LEU A 138 -11.39 -6.09 14.30
N LEU A 139 -10.68 -5.99 13.18
CA LEU A 139 -9.66 -6.96 12.78
C LEU A 139 -8.47 -6.95 13.75
N ALA A 140 -8.09 -5.78 14.28
CA ALA A 140 -7.04 -5.69 15.30
C ALA A 140 -7.46 -6.42 16.59
N ILE A 141 -8.70 -6.23 17.05
CA ILE A 141 -9.23 -6.93 18.24
C ILE A 141 -9.29 -8.44 18.01
N VAL A 142 -9.82 -8.88 16.86
CA VAL A 142 -9.89 -10.30 16.50
C VAL A 142 -8.49 -10.92 16.42
N GLY A 143 -7.54 -10.23 15.78
CA GLY A 143 -6.16 -10.68 15.70
C GLY A 143 -5.47 -10.78 17.06
N LEU A 144 -5.71 -9.80 17.95
CA LEU A 144 -5.18 -9.83 19.32
C LEU A 144 -5.77 -11.03 20.10
N TRP A 145 -7.07 -11.26 19.95
CA TRP A 145 -7.75 -12.37 20.62
C TRP A 145 -7.25 -13.74 20.14
N TRP A 146 -7.05 -13.92 18.82
CA TRP A 146 -6.53 -15.16 18.25
C TRP A 146 -5.06 -15.44 18.57
N THR A 147 -4.23 -14.40 18.66
CA THR A 147 -2.80 -14.57 18.95
C THR A 147 -2.50 -14.73 20.43
N GLY A 148 -3.48 -14.49 21.32
CA GLY A 148 -3.31 -14.58 22.77
C GLY A 148 -2.30 -13.57 23.33
N VAL A 149 -1.91 -12.56 22.54
CA VAL A 149 -0.94 -11.55 22.93
C VAL A 149 -1.62 -10.59 23.89
N SER A 150 -1.11 -10.51 25.12
CA SER A 150 -1.56 -9.51 26.08
C SER A 150 -1.14 -8.10 25.62
N LEU A 151 -2.02 -7.11 25.80
CA LEU A 151 -1.72 -5.69 25.57
C LEU A 151 -0.47 -5.21 26.36
N THR A 152 -0.16 -5.86 27.49
CA THR A 152 1.05 -5.58 28.27
C THR A 152 2.35 -6.08 27.65
N ALA A 153 2.31 -7.05 26.73
CA ALA A 153 3.50 -7.54 26.03
C ALA A 153 3.99 -6.54 24.95
N VAL A 154 3.07 -5.79 24.35
CA VAL A 154 3.37 -4.78 23.31
C VAL A 154 4.13 -3.57 23.86
N ASN A 155 4.06 -3.29 25.18
CA ASN A 155 4.75 -2.16 25.80
C ASN A 155 6.23 -2.43 26.15
N ARG A 156 6.73 -3.65 25.91
CA ARG A 156 8.17 -3.94 26.00
C ARG A 156 8.80 -3.71 24.64
N LYS A 157 9.34 -2.51 24.41
CA LYS A 157 10.27 -2.30 23.29
C LYS A 157 11.48 -3.23 23.46
N PRO A 158 12.02 -3.81 22.37
CA PRO A 158 13.35 -4.43 22.40
C PRO A 158 14.44 -3.40 22.72
#